data_AF-A0A2E6G9D3-F1
#
_entry.id   AF-A0A2E6G9D3-F1
#
_cell.length_a   1.000
_cell.length_b   1.000
_cell.length_c   1.000
_cell.angle_alpha   90.00
_cell.angle_beta   90.00
_cell.angle_gamma   90.00
#
_symmetry.space_group_name_H-M   'P 1'
#
loop_
_entity.id
_entity.type
_entity.pdbx_description
1 polymer ?
#
loop_
_entity_poly.entity_id
_entity_poly.type
_entity_poly.pdbx_seq_one_letter_code
_entity_poly.pdbx_strand_id
1 'polypeptide(L)'
;MALELILVWFRLFLYVSFVTISSGYAEDSSVRGKTPSLVTVLEKLEAARPEFHYKFLGESDIPGYYRVSIENGPILYVAKDGSHFFDGSVYRIEATGFVDVEELRLVSDRERIFNNLDVKDMIVFSPEGETKAIMNVFTDIDCGYCRKLHNEVEELNSYGIEIRYLAYPRAGLNSPAYDKITTAWCSDDREATLTRLKAGKKVPNQTCAESPVSAHLRLGREIGVSGTPAIILMDGTMIPGYRSAPGFAVLLGLKDRI
;
A
#
# COMPACT_ATOMS: atom_id res chain seq x y z
N MET A 1 30.81 63.13 35.99
CA MET A 1 32.18 62.61 36.17
C MET A 1 32.44 61.67 35.01
N ALA A 2 32.81 62.17 33.84
CA ALA A 2 34.17 62.66 33.54
C ALA A 2 35.17 61.54 33.87
N LEU A 3 35.63 60.81 32.84
CA LEU A 3 36.88 61.12 32.14
C LEU A 3 38.05 60.97 33.11
N GLU A 4 38.93 59.99 32.86
CA GLU A 4 40.32 59.84 33.32
C GLU A 4 40.62 58.35 33.48
N LEU A 5 41.39 57.79 32.53
CA LEU A 5 42.42 56.74 32.69
C LEU A 5 42.64 56.04 31.34
N ILE A 6 43.09 56.84 30.39
CA ILE A 6 43.77 56.41 29.16
C ILE A 6 45.26 56.77 29.37
N LEU A 7 46.17 55.92 28.86
CA LEU A 7 47.58 56.20 28.60
C LEU A 7 48.55 56.26 29.80
N VAL A 8 48.90 55.09 30.33
CA VAL A 8 50.31 54.70 30.54
C VAL A 8 50.28 53.19 30.30
N TRP A 9 50.84 52.63 29.24
CA TRP A 9 52.13 51.95 29.26
C TRP A 9 52.39 51.43 27.83
N PHE A 10 52.35 52.34 26.86
CA PHE A 10 52.82 52.06 25.51
C PHE A 10 54.36 51.98 25.55
N ARG A 11 54.91 50.85 25.09
CA ARG A 11 56.32 50.60 24.72
C ARG A 11 57.30 50.24 25.86
N LEU A 12 57.35 48.94 26.18
CA LEU A 12 58.65 48.27 26.25
C LEU A 12 58.62 47.05 25.32
N PHE A 13 59.16 47.26 24.13
CA PHE A 13 59.49 46.26 23.12
C PHE A 13 60.67 45.44 23.66
N LEU A 14 60.59 44.10 23.61
CA LEU A 14 61.66 43.17 23.17
C LEU A 14 61.52 41.79 23.84
N TYR A 15 61.30 40.78 22.99
CA TYR A 15 61.78 39.39 23.11
C TYR A 15 61.34 38.56 24.32
N VAL A 16 60.31 37.72 24.14
CA VAL A 16 60.40 36.26 24.42
C VAL A 16 59.50 35.49 23.45
N SER A 17 60.13 34.84 22.49
CA SER A 17 59.87 33.49 21.96
C SER A 17 58.43 32.98 21.77
N PHE A 18 58.02 32.93 20.50
CA PHE A 18 57.51 31.75 19.79
C PHE A 18 57.08 30.54 20.66
N VAL A 19 55.78 30.43 20.95
CA VAL A 19 55.03 29.15 20.91
C VAL A 19 53.60 29.47 20.48
N THR A 20 53.32 29.40 19.19
CA THR A 20 51.94 29.29 18.70
C THR A 20 51.51 27.84 18.91
N ILE A 21 50.82 27.55 20.02
CA ILE A 21 49.99 26.34 20.09
C ILE A 21 48.80 26.58 19.17
N SER A 22 48.97 26.23 17.90
CA SER A 22 47.86 25.96 17.02
C SER A 22 47.14 24.75 17.62
N SER A 23 46.11 24.98 18.44
CA SER A 23 45.05 24.00 18.65
C SER A 23 44.32 23.86 17.32
N GLY A 24 44.93 23.07 16.42
CA GLY A 24 44.24 22.48 15.30
C GLY A 24 43.23 21.51 15.88
N TYR A 25 42.01 21.97 16.09
CA TYR A 25 40.85 21.12 15.90
C TYR A 25 40.84 20.75 14.43
N ALA A 26 41.62 19.73 14.08
CA ALA A 26 41.34 18.95 12.90
C ALA A 26 39.99 18.29 13.19
N GLU A 27 38.91 18.87 12.67
CA GLU A 27 37.71 18.11 12.38
C GLU A 27 38.16 16.95 11.51
N ASP A 28 38.24 15.77 12.12
CA ASP A 28 38.43 14.52 11.42
C ASP A 28 37.17 14.25 10.58
N SER A 29 37.14 14.86 9.40
CA SER A 29 36.10 14.67 8.39
C SER A 29 36.22 13.31 7.68
N SER A 30 37.05 12.38 8.16
CA SER A 30 37.35 11.12 7.48
C SER A 30 36.43 9.94 7.83
N VAL A 31 35.47 10.11 8.75
CA VAL A 31 34.43 9.10 9.03
C VAL A 31 33.04 9.59 8.62
N ARG A 32 32.90 10.13 7.40
CA ARG A 32 31.61 10.10 6.70
C ARG A 32 31.69 8.94 5.72
N GLY A 33 31.41 7.74 6.23
CA GLY A 33 31.33 6.53 5.43
C GLY A 33 30.50 6.79 4.17
N LYS A 34 31.10 6.54 3.01
CA LYS A 34 30.49 6.74 1.70
C LYS A 34 29.14 6.03 1.71
N THR A 35 28.03 6.78 1.71
CA THR A 35 26.69 6.17 1.64
C THR A 35 26.68 5.26 0.41
N PRO A 36 26.52 3.95 0.59
CA PRO A 36 26.41 3.00 -0.50
C PRO A 36 25.37 3.45 -1.52
N SER A 37 25.67 3.25 -2.79
CA SER A 37 24.69 3.50 -3.85
C SER A 37 23.48 2.57 -3.66
N LEU A 38 22.29 2.98 -4.11
CA LEU A 38 21.08 2.14 -4.08
C LEU A 38 21.34 0.73 -4.65
N VAL A 39 22.12 0.65 -5.73
CA VAL A 39 22.54 -0.61 -6.37
C VAL A 39 23.26 -1.50 -5.37
N THR A 40 24.19 -0.95 -4.60
CA THR A 40 24.95 -1.68 -3.59
C THR A 40 24.06 -2.20 -2.44
N VAL A 41 22.95 -1.54 -2.12
CA VAL A 41 22.03 -2.01 -1.08
C VAL A 41 21.23 -3.22 -1.56
N LEU A 42 20.69 -3.17 -2.78
CA LEU A 42 19.94 -4.30 -3.35
C LEU A 42 20.85 -5.52 -3.57
N GLU A 43 22.07 -5.31 -4.10
CA GLU A 43 23.06 -6.37 -4.28
C GLU A 43 23.41 -7.07 -2.95
N LYS A 44 23.51 -6.34 -1.83
CA LYS A 44 23.75 -6.93 -0.51
C LYS A 44 22.59 -7.82 -0.06
N LEU A 45 21.34 -7.38 -0.27
CA LEU A 45 20.15 -8.15 0.08
C LEU A 45 20.06 -9.43 -0.76
N GLU A 46 20.28 -9.31 -2.07
CA GLU A 46 20.31 -10.44 -3.01
C GLU A 46 21.44 -11.42 -2.70
N ALA A 47 22.63 -10.93 -2.36
CA ALA A 47 23.75 -11.79 -1.98
C ALA A 47 23.48 -12.56 -0.68
N ALA A 48 22.74 -11.96 0.27
CA ALA A 48 22.40 -12.60 1.54
C ALA A 48 21.26 -13.63 1.39
N ARG A 49 20.26 -13.32 0.54
CA ARG A 49 19.04 -14.12 0.31
C ARG A 49 18.64 -14.04 -1.17
N PRO A 50 19.29 -14.82 -2.06
CA PRO A 50 19.04 -14.78 -3.51
C PRO A 50 17.69 -15.37 -3.92
N GLU A 51 17.01 -16.08 -3.02
CA GLU A 51 15.66 -16.61 -3.22
C GLU A 51 14.58 -15.53 -3.25
N PHE A 52 14.89 -14.31 -2.80
CA PHE A 52 13.94 -13.20 -2.77
C PHE A 52 14.15 -12.24 -3.95
N HIS A 53 13.03 -11.77 -4.50
CA HIS A 53 13.02 -10.70 -5.49
C HIS A 53 12.70 -9.38 -4.79
N TYR A 54 13.68 -8.48 -4.77
CA TYR A 54 13.56 -7.19 -4.10
C TYR A 54 13.17 -6.09 -5.10
N LYS A 55 12.30 -5.18 -4.66
CA LYS A 55 11.91 -4.00 -5.42
C LYS A 55 12.06 -2.76 -4.54
N PHE A 56 12.82 -1.79 -5.03
CA PHE A 56 12.94 -0.49 -4.37
C PHE A 56 11.63 0.30 -4.51
N LEU A 57 11.08 0.75 -3.38
CA LEU A 57 9.84 1.52 -3.31
C LEU A 57 10.07 3.01 -3.07
N GLY A 58 11.29 3.43 -2.74
CA GLY A 58 11.64 4.82 -2.45
C GLY A 58 12.27 5.04 -1.08
N GLU A 59 12.40 6.31 -0.72
CA GLU A 59 12.80 6.76 0.62
C GLU A 59 11.72 6.41 1.67
N SER A 60 12.16 6.11 2.90
CA SER A 60 11.27 5.99 4.07
C SER A 60 10.98 7.35 4.69
N ASP A 61 9.87 7.48 5.42
CA ASP A 61 9.64 8.61 6.33
C ASP A 61 10.62 8.62 7.51
N ILE A 62 11.24 7.48 7.82
CA ILE A 62 12.31 7.39 8.81
C ILE A 62 13.63 7.77 8.12
N PRO A 63 14.29 8.87 8.53
CA PRO A 63 15.53 9.31 7.90
C PRO A 63 16.61 8.23 7.93
N GLY A 64 17.30 8.05 6.80
CA GLY A 64 18.40 7.08 6.68
C GLY A 64 17.95 5.66 6.33
N TYR A 65 16.67 5.45 6.01
CA TYR A 65 16.14 4.16 5.55
C TYR A 65 15.47 4.27 4.18
N TYR A 66 15.61 3.20 3.41
CA TYR A 66 14.87 2.93 2.17
C TYR A 66 13.70 1.98 2.44
N ARG A 67 12.63 2.11 1.65
CA ARG A 67 11.56 1.12 1.56
C ARG A 67 11.89 0.15 0.42
N VAL A 68 11.93 -1.14 0.73
CA VAL A 68 12.20 -2.22 -0.23
C VAL A 68 11.18 -3.32 -0.01
N SER A 69 10.36 -3.65 -1.01
CA SER A 69 9.46 -4.81 -0.92
C SER A 69 10.14 -6.10 -1.35
N ILE A 70 9.79 -7.19 -0.70
CA ILE A 70 9.99 -8.54 -1.23
C ILE A 70 8.75 -8.93 -2.04
N GLU A 71 8.91 -9.51 -3.22
CA GLU A 71 7.79 -10.02 -4.00
C GLU A 71 7.01 -11.09 -3.22
N ASN A 72 5.70 -10.91 -3.06
CA ASN A 72 4.83 -11.72 -2.20
C ASN A 72 5.28 -11.78 -0.71
N GLY A 73 6.07 -10.80 -0.26
CA GLY A 73 6.58 -10.69 1.10
C GLY A 73 6.32 -9.32 1.73
N PRO A 74 6.93 -9.04 2.89
CA PRO A 74 6.78 -7.76 3.57
C PRO A 74 7.57 -6.63 2.89
N ILE A 75 7.28 -5.40 3.31
CA ILE A 75 8.16 -4.26 3.07
C ILE A 75 9.23 -4.26 4.16
N LEU A 76 10.48 -4.17 3.72
CA LEU A 76 11.65 -3.96 4.56
C LEU A 76 12.02 -2.49 4.58
N TYR A 77 12.39 -2.01 5.75
CA TYR A 77 13.02 -0.72 5.94
C TYR A 77 14.52 -0.94 6.11
N VAL A 78 15.27 -0.67 5.05
CA VAL A 78 16.69 -1.02 4.93
C VAL A 78 17.52 0.25 5.13
N ALA A 79 18.50 0.22 6.03
CA ALA A 79 19.40 1.35 6.23
C ALA A 79 20.07 1.71 4.89
N LYS A 80 20.31 3.01 4.63
CA LYS A 80 20.92 3.47 3.37
C LYS A 80 22.32 2.88 3.11
N ASP A 81 22.98 2.35 4.14
CA ASP A 81 24.24 1.65 4.03
C ASP A 81 24.14 0.13 3.82
N GLY A 82 22.91 -0.40 3.81
CA GLY A 82 22.61 -1.81 3.69
C GLY A 82 23.18 -2.65 4.84
N SER A 83 23.48 -2.04 5.99
CA SER A 83 24.05 -2.75 7.15
C SER A 83 22.98 -3.51 7.95
N HIS A 84 21.79 -2.94 8.07
CA HIS A 84 20.68 -3.49 8.85
C HIS A 84 19.35 -3.18 8.15
N PHE A 85 18.32 -3.97 8.48
CA PHE A 85 16.94 -3.67 8.11
C PHE A 85 16.01 -4.07 9.25
N PHE A 86 14.77 -3.59 9.20
CA PHE A 86 13.67 -4.12 10.00
C PHE A 86 12.42 -4.30 9.13
N ASP A 87 11.57 -5.24 9.52
CA ASP A 87 10.22 -5.41 8.99
C ASP A 87 9.20 -4.88 10.00
N GLY A 88 8.15 -4.21 9.52
CA GLY A 88 7.11 -3.66 10.38
C GLY A 88 6.37 -2.47 9.76
N SER A 89 5.45 -1.89 10.51
CA SER A 89 4.73 -0.68 10.11
C SER A 89 5.45 0.57 10.63
N VAL A 90 5.43 1.63 9.83
CA VAL A 90 5.87 2.96 10.26
C VAL A 90 4.62 3.81 10.48
N TYR A 91 4.50 4.34 11.70
CA TYR A 91 3.40 5.24 12.05
C TYR A 91 3.93 6.65 12.24
N ARG A 92 3.30 7.62 11.59
CA ARG A 92 3.49 9.04 11.90
C ARG A 92 2.63 9.40 13.11
N ILE A 93 3.21 10.15 14.04
CA ILE A 93 2.49 10.68 15.19
C ILE A 93 1.87 12.01 14.79
N GLU A 94 0.56 12.11 14.93
CA GLU A 94 -0.22 13.32 14.68
C GLU A 94 -1.04 13.68 15.92
N ALA A 95 -1.56 14.90 15.98
CA ALA A 95 -2.34 15.38 17.13
C ALA A 95 -3.60 14.52 17.39
N THR A 96 -4.13 13.89 16.34
CA THR A 96 -5.34 13.06 16.36
C THR A 96 -5.07 11.57 16.55
N GLY A 97 -3.80 11.16 16.62
CA GLY A 97 -3.41 9.76 16.81
C GLY A 97 -2.23 9.32 15.96
N PHE A 98 -2.15 8.02 15.70
CA PHE A 98 -1.10 7.42 14.86
C PHE A 98 -1.65 7.14 13.47
N VAL A 99 -0.87 7.46 12.44
CA VAL A 99 -1.24 7.26 11.04
C VAL A 99 -0.22 6.33 10.38
N ASP A 100 -0.68 5.21 9.83
CA ASP A 100 0.18 4.31 9.07
C ASP A 100 0.59 5.00 7.75
N VAL A 101 1.88 5.26 7.59
CA VAL A 101 2.40 6.00 6.44
C VAL A 101 2.42 5.17 5.16
N GLU A 102 2.38 3.85 5.26
CA GLU A 102 2.26 2.98 4.09
C GLU A 102 0.82 2.99 3.58
N GLU A 103 -0.15 2.89 4.49
CA GLU A 103 -1.57 2.95 4.12
C GLU A 103 -1.92 4.30 3.47
N LEU A 104 -1.37 5.42 3.97
CA LEU A 104 -1.55 6.71 3.31
C LEU A 104 -1.08 6.74 1.85
N ARG A 105 0.02 6.05 1.54
CA ARG A 105 0.51 5.95 0.15
C ARG A 105 -0.43 5.10 -0.68
N LEU A 106 -0.87 3.97 -0.14
CA LEU A 106 -1.78 3.05 -0.81
C LEU A 106 -3.15 3.68 -1.09
N VAL A 107 -3.66 4.53 -0.19
CA VAL A 107 -4.93 5.26 -0.43
C VAL A 107 -4.82 6.10 -1.71
N SER A 108 -3.79 6.93 -1.84
CA SER A 108 -3.60 7.77 -3.04
C SER A 108 -3.37 6.93 -4.31
N ASP A 109 -2.62 5.83 -4.20
CA ASP A 109 -2.40 4.91 -5.33
C ASP A 109 -3.70 4.22 -5.75
N ARG A 110 -4.50 3.73 -4.80
CA ARG A 110 -5.79 3.08 -5.06
C ARG A 110 -6.78 4.05 -5.72
N GLU A 111 -6.89 5.28 -5.21
CA GLU A 111 -7.72 6.33 -5.80
C GLU A 111 -7.34 6.53 -7.29
N ARG A 112 -6.06 6.74 -7.56
CA ARG A 112 -5.55 6.91 -8.93
C ARG A 112 -5.82 5.68 -9.79
N ILE A 113 -5.61 4.47 -9.26
CA ILE A 113 -5.84 3.22 -9.99
C ILE A 113 -7.32 3.09 -10.37
N PHE A 114 -8.25 3.20 -9.42
CA PHE A 114 -9.67 2.98 -9.69
C PHE A 114 -10.32 4.08 -10.51
N ASN A 115 -9.74 5.29 -10.53
CA ASN A 115 -10.14 6.33 -11.46
C ASN A 115 -9.73 6.04 -12.92
N ASN A 116 -8.75 5.16 -13.17
CA ASN A 116 -8.23 4.86 -14.51
C ASN A 116 -8.47 3.41 -14.96
N LEU A 117 -8.94 2.54 -14.06
CA LEU A 117 -9.14 1.12 -14.36
C LEU A 117 -10.40 0.93 -15.22
N ASP A 118 -10.29 0.13 -16.27
CA ASP A 118 -11.40 -0.10 -17.20
C ASP A 118 -12.49 -0.95 -16.54
N VAL A 119 -13.71 -0.41 -16.49
CA VAL A 119 -14.86 -1.06 -15.89
C VAL A 119 -15.25 -2.33 -16.65
N LYS A 120 -14.90 -2.45 -17.95
CA LYS A 120 -15.18 -3.65 -18.75
C LYS A 120 -14.47 -4.91 -18.25
N ASP A 121 -13.39 -4.72 -17.50
CA ASP A 121 -12.63 -5.82 -16.92
C ASP A 121 -13.27 -6.30 -15.61
N MET A 122 -14.30 -5.62 -15.11
CA MET A 122 -15.00 -5.97 -13.86
C MET A 122 -16.32 -6.70 -14.15
N ILE A 123 -16.92 -7.28 -13.11
CA ILE A 123 -18.33 -7.70 -13.13
C ILE A 123 -19.10 -6.72 -12.26
N VAL A 124 -20.00 -5.96 -12.86
CA VAL A 124 -20.68 -4.82 -12.22
C VAL A 124 -22.11 -5.17 -11.90
N PHE A 125 -22.55 -4.86 -10.69
CA PHE A 125 -23.95 -4.90 -10.26
C PHE A 125 -24.36 -3.48 -9.86
N SER A 126 -25.13 -2.83 -10.73
CA SER A 126 -25.53 -1.43 -10.56
C SER A 126 -26.93 -1.30 -9.95
N PRO A 127 -27.19 -0.22 -9.19
CA PRO A 127 -28.55 0.11 -8.77
C PRO A 127 -29.44 0.43 -9.98
N GLU A 128 -30.76 0.18 -9.87
CA GLU A 128 -31.73 0.60 -10.89
C GLU A 128 -31.85 2.14 -11.00
N GLY A 129 -31.47 2.86 -9.94
CA GLY A 129 -31.53 4.32 -9.85
C GLY A 129 -30.16 4.99 -9.82
N GLU A 130 -30.06 6.10 -9.11
CA GLU A 130 -28.81 6.85 -8.96
C GLU A 130 -27.73 6.04 -8.21
N THR A 131 -26.53 5.98 -8.80
CA THR A 131 -25.32 5.49 -8.11
C THR A 131 -24.80 6.56 -7.16
N LYS A 132 -24.96 6.32 -5.85
CA LYS A 132 -24.53 7.21 -4.76
C LYS A 132 -23.13 6.86 -4.24
N ALA A 133 -22.73 5.60 -4.37
CA ALA A 133 -21.42 5.11 -3.97
C ALA A 133 -20.99 3.93 -4.85
N ILE A 134 -19.68 3.76 -5.00
CA ILE A 134 -19.08 2.64 -5.74
C ILE A 134 -18.15 1.87 -4.79
N MET A 135 -18.31 0.55 -4.76
CA MET A 135 -17.44 -0.37 -4.04
C MET A 135 -16.72 -1.27 -5.05
N ASN A 136 -15.40 -1.13 -5.15
CA ASN A 136 -14.55 -2.07 -5.91
C ASN A 136 -14.19 -3.23 -4.99
N VAL A 137 -14.66 -4.44 -5.30
CA VAL A 137 -14.61 -5.58 -4.38
C VAL A 137 -13.74 -6.69 -4.96
N PHE A 138 -12.58 -6.92 -4.36
CA PHE A 138 -11.80 -8.12 -4.60
C PHE A 138 -12.49 -9.32 -3.95
N THR A 139 -12.88 -10.28 -4.78
CA THR A 139 -13.72 -11.42 -4.39
C THR A 139 -13.13 -12.77 -4.77
N ASP A 140 -13.45 -13.77 -3.96
CA ASP A 140 -13.16 -15.19 -4.21
C ASP A 140 -14.48 -15.98 -4.19
N ILE A 141 -14.65 -16.96 -5.08
CA ILE A 141 -15.84 -17.82 -5.12
C ILE A 141 -15.90 -18.76 -3.92
N ASP A 142 -14.76 -19.25 -3.45
CA ASP A 142 -14.69 -20.21 -2.35
C ASP A 142 -14.62 -19.51 -0.97
N CYS A 143 -14.72 -18.18 -0.91
CA CYS A 143 -14.79 -17.42 0.33
C CYS A 143 -16.24 -17.26 0.84
N GLY A 144 -16.53 -17.77 2.04
CA GLY A 144 -17.87 -17.68 2.65
C GLY A 144 -18.39 -16.25 2.81
N TYR A 145 -17.54 -15.31 3.24
CA TYR A 145 -17.92 -13.89 3.36
C TYR A 145 -18.11 -13.20 2.01
N CYS A 146 -17.40 -13.62 0.96
CA CYS A 146 -17.63 -13.13 -0.40
C CYS A 146 -18.98 -13.59 -0.95
N ARG A 147 -19.43 -14.79 -0.56
CA ARG A 147 -20.77 -15.30 -0.90
C ARG A 147 -21.84 -14.55 -0.10
N LYS A 148 -21.59 -14.30 1.18
CA LYS A 148 -22.50 -13.52 2.03
C LYS A 148 -22.70 -12.09 1.52
N LEU A 149 -21.62 -11.38 1.19
CA LEU A 149 -21.70 -10.05 0.57
C LEU A 149 -22.53 -10.08 -0.70
N HIS A 150 -22.31 -11.10 -1.54
CA HIS A 150 -23.01 -11.21 -2.82
C HIS A 150 -24.51 -11.49 -2.69
N ASN A 151 -24.91 -12.25 -1.67
CA ASN A 151 -26.34 -12.46 -1.37
C ASN A 151 -27.05 -11.16 -0.95
N GLU A 152 -26.31 -10.12 -0.59
CA GLU A 152 -26.85 -8.82 -0.17
C GLU A 152 -26.68 -7.74 -1.26
N VAL A 153 -26.25 -8.10 -2.48
CA VAL A 153 -26.04 -7.14 -3.59
C VAL A 153 -27.32 -6.39 -3.95
N GLU A 154 -28.47 -7.07 -3.99
CA GLU A 154 -29.76 -6.40 -4.23
C GLU A 154 -30.08 -5.35 -3.16
N GLU A 155 -29.79 -5.64 -1.88
CA GLU A 155 -29.99 -4.68 -0.80
C GLU A 155 -28.98 -3.51 -0.89
N LEU A 156 -27.70 -3.80 -1.20
CA LEU A 156 -26.68 -2.77 -1.44
C LEU A 156 -27.11 -1.84 -2.59
N ASN A 157 -27.57 -2.41 -3.71
CA ASN A 157 -28.09 -1.67 -4.85
C ASN A 157 -29.33 -0.83 -4.46
N SER A 158 -30.20 -1.32 -3.57
CA SER A 158 -31.36 -0.54 -3.08
C SER A 158 -30.95 0.72 -2.30
N TYR A 159 -29.76 0.73 -1.69
CA TYR A 159 -29.17 1.91 -1.05
C TYR A 159 -28.47 2.85 -2.05
N GLY A 160 -28.42 2.51 -3.35
CA GLY A 160 -27.70 3.27 -4.37
C GLY A 160 -26.20 2.93 -4.45
N ILE A 161 -25.78 1.77 -3.94
CA ILE A 161 -24.38 1.33 -3.97
C ILE A 161 -24.15 0.44 -5.18
N GLU A 162 -23.23 0.81 -6.07
CA GLU A 162 -22.76 -0.01 -7.18
C GLU A 162 -21.60 -0.92 -6.74
N ILE A 163 -21.69 -2.21 -7.06
CA ILE A 163 -20.67 -3.19 -6.71
C ILE A 163 -19.89 -3.58 -7.96
N ARG A 164 -18.58 -3.36 -7.96
CA ARG A 164 -17.68 -3.73 -9.05
C ARG A 164 -16.74 -4.84 -8.58
N TYR A 165 -16.97 -6.06 -9.02
CA TYR A 165 -16.12 -7.18 -8.60
C TYR A 165 -14.83 -7.26 -9.42
N LEU A 166 -13.74 -7.54 -8.70
CA LEU A 166 -12.45 -7.94 -9.23
C LEU A 166 -12.10 -9.34 -8.68
N ALA A 167 -11.50 -10.18 -9.51
CA ALA A 167 -11.20 -11.55 -9.14
C ALA A 167 -9.96 -11.65 -8.24
N TYR A 168 -10.07 -12.35 -7.11
CA TYR A 168 -8.97 -12.60 -6.19
C TYR A 168 -9.02 -14.03 -5.65
N PRO A 169 -8.67 -15.05 -6.46
CA PRO A 169 -8.60 -16.42 -5.99
C PRO A 169 -7.45 -16.56 -4.99
N ARG A 170 -7.76 -16.65 -3.69
CA ARG A 170 -6.75 -16.63 -2.61
C ARG A 170 -5.77 -17.79 -2.67
N ALA A 171 -6.20 -18.92 -3.25
CA ALA A 171 -5.37 -20.09 -3.47
C ALA A 171 -4.39 -19.94 -4.66
N GLY A 172 -4.39 -18.81 -5.36
CA GLY A 172 -3.49 -18.51 -6.47
C GLY A 172 -3.95 -19.03 -7.83
N LEU A 173 -3.12 -18.80 -8.86
CA LEU A 173 -3.46 -19.02 -10.28
C LEU A 173 -3.65 -20.50 -10.67
N ASN A 174 -3.08 -21.43 -9.91
CA ASN A 174 -3.13 -22.87 -10.22
C ASN A 174 -4.14 -23.61 -9.33
N SER A 175 -5.26 -22.97 -8.99
CA SER A 175 -6.22 -23.49 -8.04
C SER A 175 -7.61 -23.71 -8.66
N PRO A 176 -8.41 -24.65 -8.12
CA PRO A 176 -9.80 -24.80 -8.56
C PRO A 176 -10.63 -23.51 -8.41
N ALA A 177 -10.27 -22.65 -7.44
CA ALA A 177 -10.91 -21.34 -7.27
C ALA A 177 -10.61 -20.40 -8.44
N TYR A 178 -9.38 -20.43 -8.98
CA TYR A 178 -8.98 -19.68 -10.18
C TYR A 178 -9.77 -20.12 -11.41
N ASP A 179 -9.90 -21.43 -11.63
CA ASP A 179 -10.62 -21.96 -12.79
C ASP A 179 -12.11 -21.57 -12.76
N LYS A 180 -12.74 -21.73 -11.58
CA LYS A 180 -14.13 -21.32 -11.36
C LYS A 180 -14.33 -19.83 -11.59
N ILE A 181 -13.44 -18.97 -11.05
CA ILE A 181 -13.65 -17.51 -11.16
C ILE A 181 -13.35 -17.00 -12.56
N THR A 182 -12.40 -17.62 -13.27
CA THR A 182 -12.17 -17.35 -14.70
C THR A 182 -13.42 -17.64 -15.53
N THR A 183 -14.16 -18.69 -15.19
CA THR A 183 -15.43 -19.02 -15.87
C THR A 183 -16.43 -17.87 -15.82
N ALA A 184 -16.55 -17.17 -14.68
CA ALA A 184 -17.44 -16.01 -14.59
C ALA A 184 -17.06 -14.91 -15.56
N TRP A 185 -15.77 -14.57 -15.65
CA TRP A 185 -15.26 -13.51 -16.54
C TRP A 185 -15.30 -13.88 -18.02
N CYS A 186 -15.20 -15.16 -18.34
CA CYS A 186 -15.21 -15.66 -19.71
C CYS A 186 -16.60 -16.03 -20.23
N SER A 187 -17.64 -15.98 -19.38
CA SER A 187 -19.01 -16.30 -19.77
C SER A 187 -19.70 -15.14 -20.49
N ASP A 188 -20.70 -15.44 -21.32
CA ASP A 188 -21.52 -14.44 -22.03
C ASP A 188 -22.32 -13.57 -21.05
N ASP A 189 -22.86 -14.19 -20.00
CA ASP A 189 -23.55 -13.51 -18.91
C ASP A 189 -22.72 -13.64 -17.62
N ARG A 190 -21.83 -12.67 -17.44
CA ARG A 190 -20.85 -12.64 -16.34
C ARG A 190 -21.55 -12.50 -14.98
N GLU A 191 -22.57 -11.66 -14.89
CA GLU A 191 -23.33 -11.42 -13.66
C GLU A 191 -24.04 -12.70 -13.22
N ALA A 192 -24.87 -13.31 -14.09
CA ALA A 192 -25.60 -14.52 -13.74
C ALA A 192 -24.66 -15.71 -13.47
N THR A 193 -23.54 -15.79 -14.18
CA THR A 193 -22.54 -16.84 -13.95
C THR A 193 -21.84 -16.67 -12.60
N LEU A 194 -21.43 -15.46 -12.25
CA LEU A 194 -20.87 -15.18 -10.93
C LEU A 194 -21.87 -15.50 -9.81
N THR A 195 -23.13 -15.12 -9.98
CA THR A 195 -24.22 -15.42 -9.03
C THR A 195 -24.40 -16.91 -8.82
N ARG A 196 -24.47 -17.70 -9.90
CA ARG A 196 -24.58 -19.17 -9.82
C ARG A 196 -23.39 -19.80 -9.10
N LEU A 197 -22.17 -19.36 -9.43
CA LEU A 197 -20.95 -19.87 -8.80
C LEU A 197 -20.91 -19.55 -7.30
N LYS A 198 -21.25 -18.32 -6.91
CA LYS A 198 -21.35 -17.91 -5.50
C LYS A 198 -22.52 -18.55 -4.75
N ALA A 199 -23.56 -19.00 -5.46
CA ALA A 199 -24.60 -19.87 -4.90
C ALA A 199 -24.14 -21.33 -4.74
N GLY A 200 -22.93 -21.69 -5.18
CA GLY A 200 -22.38 -23.05 -5.12
C GLY A 200 -22.96 -23.98 -6.19
N LYS A 201 -23.60 -23.44 -7.24
CA LYS A 201 -24.07 -24.23 -8.37
C LYS A 201 -22.88 -24.68 -9.21
N LYS A 202 -22.99 -25.86 -9.81
CA LYS A 202 -21.99 -26.37 -10.76
C LYS A 202 -22.15 -25.62 -12.08
N VAL A 203 -21.08 -24.98 -12.52
CA VAL A 203 -20.96 -24.38 -13.85
C VAL A 203 -19.75 -25.04 -14.52
N PRO A 204 -19.85 -25.51 -15.78
CA PRO A 204 -18.70 -26.02 -16.51
C PRO A 204 -17.59 -24.98 -16.61
N ASN A 205 -16.34 -25.39 -16.39
CA ASN A 205 -15.22 -24.46 -16.47
C ASN A 205 -15.09 -23.90 -17.90
N GLN A 206 -14.85 -22.60 -17.99
CA GLN A 206 -14.61 -21.89 -19.24
C GLN A 206 -13.39 -21.00 -19.11
N THR A 207 -12.57 -20.95 -20.15
CA THR A 207 -11.42 -20.05 -20.26
C THR A 207 -11.50 -19.22 -21.53
N CYS A 208 -10.82 -18.08 -21.52
CA CYS A 208 -10.77 -17.13 -22.62
C CYS A 208 -9.41 -16.43 -22.59
N ALA A 209 -8.87 -16.07 -23.76
CA ALA A 209 -7.53 -15.50 -23.88
C ALA A 209 -7.38 -14.15 -23.16
N GLU A 210 -8.46 -13.36 -23.10
CA GLU A 210 -8.47 -12.00 -22.57
C GLU A 210 -8.92 -11.92 -21.10
N SER A 211 -8.91 -13.05 -20.36
CA SER A 211 -9.33 -13.04 -18.95
C SER A 211 -8.49 -12.11 -18.07
N PRO A 212 -9.09 -11.12 -17.38
CA PRO A 212 -8.35 -10.20 -16.51
C PRO A 212 -8.02 -10.80 -15.13
N VAL A 213 -8.43 -12.04 -14.84
CA VAL A 213 -8.32 -12.64 -13.50
C VAL A 213 -6.90 -12.64 -12.95
N SER A 214 -5.90 -12.96 -13.78
CA SER A 214 -4.50 -12.93 -13.34
C SER A 214 -4.02 -11.50 -13.05
N ALA A 215 -4.48 -10.52 -13.82
CA ALA A 215 -4.17 -9.11 -13.63
C ALA A 215 -4.84 -8.57 -12.34
N HIS A 216 -6.09 -8.94 -12.09
CA HIS A 216 -6.77 -8.61 -10.83
C HIS A 216 -6.04 -9.17 -9.62
N LEU A 217 -5.62 -10.44 -9.65
CA LEU A 217 -4.90 -11.03 -8.53
C LEU A 217 -3.58 -10.29 -8.25
N ARG A 218 -2.81 -9.95 -9.29
CA ARG A 218 -1.58 -9.16 -9.15
C ARG A 218 -1.87 -7.77 -8.61
N LEU A 219 -2.84 -7.06 -9.21
CA LEU A 219 -3.25 -5.73 -8.78
C LEU A 219 -3.65 -5.72 -7.31
N GLY A 220 -4.48 -6.67 -6.88
CA GLY A 220 -4.89 -6.78 -5.48
C GLY A 220 -3.69 -6.93 -4.54
N ARG A 221 -2.70 -7.76 -4.89
CA ARG A 221 -1.47 -7.91 -4.09
C ARG A 221 -0.68 -6.61 -4.03
N GLU A 222 -0.54 -5.91 -5.16
CA GLU A 222 0.21 -4.65 -5.25
C GLU A 222 -0.41 -3.54 -4.39
N ILE A 223 -1.74 -3.49 -4.29
CA ILE A 223 -2.44 -2.44 -3.53
C ILE A 223 -2.82 -2.86 -2.09
N GLY A 224 -2.24 -3.95 -1.59
CA GLY A 224 -2.36 -4.37 -0.18
C GLY A 224 -3.56 -5.26 0.16
N VAL A 225 -4.23 -5.87 -0.82
CA VAL A 225 -5.27 -6.88 -0.56
C VAL A 225 -4.62 -8.15 -0.02
N SER A 226 -4.93 -8.46 1.25
CA SER A 226 -4.43 -9.64 1.97
C SER A 226 -5.50 -10.70 2.24
N GLY A 227 -6.76 -10.40 1.95
CA GLY A 227 -7.90 -11.28 2.18
C GLY A 227 -9.14 -10.84 1.40
N THR A 228 -10.17 -11.69 1.38
CA THR A 228 -11.42 -11.40 0.66
C THR A 228 -12.66 -11.59 1.56
N PRO A 229 -13.72 -10.79 1.39
CA PRO A 229 -13.80 -9.65 0.48
C PRO A 229 -12.91 -8.50 0.97
N ALA A 230 -12.28 -7.79 0.04
CA ALA A 230 -11.64 -6.51 0.30
C ALA A 230 -12.31 -5.46 -0.57
N ILE A 231 -12.79 -4.39 0.06
CA ILE A 231 -13.54 -3.34 -0.59
C ILE A 231 -12.65 -2.12 -0.69
N ILE A 232 -12.59 -1.50 -1.86
CA ILE A 232 -11.87 -0.25 -2.10
C ILE A 232 -12.86 0.76 -2.65
N LEU A 233 -13.00 1.87 -1.93
CA LEU A 233 -13.83 2.99 -2.33
C LEU A 233 -13.11 3.84 -3.39
N MET A 234 -13.85 4.73 -4.06
CA MET A 234 -13.29 5.57 -5.11
C MET A 234 -12.25 6.58 -4.60
N ASP A 235 -12.30 6.96 -3.32
CA ASP A 235 -11.28 7.78 -2.65
C ASP A 235 -10.02 6.99 -2.25
N GLY A 236 -9.95 5.71 -2.62
CA GLY A 236 -8.83 4.82 -2.32
C GLY A 236 -8.86 4.17 -0.92
N THR A 237 -9.82 4.53 -0.07
CA THR A 237 -10.00 3.91 1.25
C THR A 237 -10.29 2.43 1.10
N MET A 238 -9.53 1.58 1.81
CA MET A 238 -9.80 0.15 1.90
C MET A 238 -10.65 -0.17 3.13
N ILE A 239 -11.75 -0.90 2.92
CA ILE A 239 -12.54 -1.52 3.97
C ILE A 239 -12.26 -3.03 3.92
N PRO A 240 -11.45 -3.56 4.87
CA PRO A 240 -11.15 -4.99 4.90
C PRO A 240 -12.34 -5.78 5.43
N GLY A 241 -12.62 -6.92 4.78
CA GLY A 241 -13.59 -7.89 5.24
C GLY A 241 -15.05 -7.53 4.93
N TYR A 242 -15.95 -8.39 5.38
CA TYR A 242 -17.39 -8.24 5.16
C TYR A 242 -18.02 -7.34 6.24
N ARG A 243 -19.00 -6.54 5.80
CA ARG A 243 -20.03 -5.91 6.63
C ARG A 243 -21.38 -6.21 5.99
N SER A 244 -22.46 -6.13 6.76
CA SER A 244 -23.80 -6.25 6.19
C SER A 244 -24.14 -5.04 5.31
N ALA A 245 -25.09 -5.19 4.39
CA ALA A 245 -25.57 -4.10 3.54
C ALA A 245 -26.00 -2.85 4.34
N PRO A 246 -26.79 -2.94 5.43
CA PRO A 246 -27.05 -1.80 6.30
C PRO A 246 -25.78 -1.21 6.91
N GLY A 247 -24.81 -2.04 7.27
CA GLY A 247 -23.54 -1.60 7.84
C GLY A 247 -22.69 -0.80 6.84
N PHE A 248 -22.67 -1.21 5.57
CA PHE A 248 -22.05 -0.43 4.49
C PHE A 248 -22.82 0.87 4.23
N ALA A 249 -24.15 0.83 4.17
CA ALA A 249 -24.95 2.04 3.98
C ALA A 249 -24.71 3.08 5.08
N VAL A 250 -24.64 2.65 6.34
CA VAL A 250 -24.28 3.53 7.47
C VAL A 250 -22.85 4.07 7.33
N LEU A 251 -21.89 3.22 6.98
CA LEU A 251 -20.49 3.62 6.82
C LEU A 251 -20.32 4.68 5.71
N LEU A 252 -21.10 4.56 4.64
CA LEU A 252 -21.10 5.46 3.49
C LEU A 252 -22.02 6.68 3.67
N GLY A 253 -22.67 6.84 4.84
CA GLY A 253 -23.58 7.97 5.10
C GLY A 253 -24.90 7.93 4.32
N LEU A 254 -25.28 6.76 3.81
CA LEU A 254 -26.52 6.52 3.04
C LEU A 254 -27.69 6.08 3.94
N LYS A 255 -27.43 5.81 5.22
CA LYS A 255 -28.41 5.40 6.22
C LYS A 255 -27.99 5.86 7.62
N ASP A 256 -28.95 6.22 8.46
CA ASP A 256 -28.69 6.58 9.85
C ASP A 256 -28.32 5.37 10.71
N ARG A 257 -27.53 5.61 11.76
CA ARG A 257 -27.27 4.60 12.81
C ARG A 257 -28.55 4.43 13.63
N ILE A 258 -29.11 3.22 13.60
CA ILE A 258 -30.20 2.80 14.50
C ILE A 258 -29.59 2.35 15.82
#